data_AF-A1Y2S2-F1
#
_entry.id   AF-A1Y2S2-F1
#
_cell.length_a   1.000
_cell.length_b   1.000
_cell.length_c   1.000
_cell.angle_alpha   90.00
_cell.angle_beta   90.00
_cell.angle_gamma   90.00
#
_symmetry.space_group_name_H-M   'P 1'
#
loop_
_entity.id
_entity.type
_entity.pdbx_description
1 polymer ?
#
loop_
_entity_poly.entity_id
_entity_poly.type
_entity_poly.pdbx_seq_one_letter_code
_entity_poly.pdbx_strand_id
1 'polypeptide(L)'
;MAMRGLKSAVSPMTLRELVDTGVVTTGAAIRFDDDGQGLVGIVLVGSDELFLGTARGNEPRYFTSIDGLVSAFQDCGINDFKLDARGFVSRGKQASARRGFGRSAQGKLGV
;
A
#
# COMPACT_ATOMS: atom_id res chain seq x y z
N MET A 1 5.56 15.51 4.88
CA MET A 1 4.30 16.28 4.91
C MET A 1 3.21 15.27 4.68
N ALA A 2 2.49 14.90 5.74
CA ALA A 2 1.51 13.83 5.75
C ALA A 2 0.41 14.03 4.69
N MET A 3 -0.19 12.91 4.27
CA MET A 3 -1.33 12.69 3.35
C MET A 3 -2.54 13.65 3.51
N ARG A 4 -2.33 14.97 3.47
CA ARG A 4 -3.30 16.02 3.82
C ARG A 4 -4.35 16.31 2.74
N GLY A 5 -4.37 15.54 1.65
CA GLY A 5 -5.32 15.68 0.54
C GLY A 5 -6.35 14.57 0.43
N LEU A 6 -6.21 13.47 1.17
CA LEU A 6 -7.07 12.30 1.07
C LEU A 6 -8.28 12.44 2.01
N LYS A 7 -9.48 12.47 1.44
CA LYS A 7 -10.68 13.00 2.11
C LYS A 7 -11.36 12.00 3.06
N SER A 8 -11.32 10.69 2.78
CA SER A 8 -11.93 9.67 3.64
C SER A 8 -11.47 8.25 3.31
N ALA A 9 -11.51 7.37 4.33
CA ALA A 9 -11.35 5.94 4.16
C ALA A 9 -12.63 5.32 3.60
N VAL A 10 -12.51 4.27 2.79
CA VAL A 10 -13.65 3.48 2.32
C VAL A 10 -13.46 2.01 2.66
N SER A 11 -14.50 1.36 3.20
CA SER A 11 -14.42 -0.07 3.48
C SER A 11 -14.31 -0.86 2.17
N PRO A 12 -13.66 -2.04 2.16
CA PRO A 12 -13.59 -2.87 0.95
C PRO A 12 -14.97 -3.25 0.40
N MET A 13 -15.96 -3.47 1.26
CA MET A 13 -17.33 -3.80 0.86
C MET A 13 -17.99 -2.61 0.16
N THR A 14 -17.93 -1.43 0.76
CA THR A 14 -18.45 -0.19 0.16
C THR A 14 -17.74 0.14 -1.15
N LEU A 15 -16.43 -0.09 -1.22
CA LEU A 15 -15.68 0.13 -2.45
C LEU A 15 -16.16 -0.79 -3.57
N ARG A 16 -16.41 -2.07 -3.27
CA ARG A 16 -16.96 -3.02 -4.23
C ARG A 16 -18.33 -2.59 -4.73
N GLU A 17 -19.21 -2.14 -3.85
CA GLU A 17 -20.52 -1.58 -4.24
C GLU A 17 -20.38 -0.36 -5.15
N LEU A 18 -19.41 0.53 -4.89
CA LEU A 18 -19.12 1.70 -5.73
C LEU A 18 -18.59 1.29 -7.12
N VAL A 19 -17.78 0.23 -7.19
CA VAL A 19 -17.31 -0.34 -8.46
C VAL A 19 -18.47 -0.95 -9.24
N ASP A 20 -19.30 -1.77 -8.58
CA ASP A 20 -20.45 -2.43 -9.19
C ASP A 20 -21.52 -1.44 -9.70
N THR A 21 -21.65 -0.27 -9.06
CA THR A 21 -22.54 0.82 -9.49
C THR A 21 -21.95 1.70 -10.59
N GLY A 22 -20.69 1.48 -10.99
CA GLY A 22 -20.02 2.25 -12.03
C GLY A 22 -19.63 3.68 -11.63
N VAL A 23 -19.68 4.00 -10.33
CA VAL A 23 -19.35 5.35 -9.81
C VAL A 23 -17.84 5.57 -9.71
N VAL A 24 -17.07 4.48 -9.66
CA VAL A 24 -15.60 4.54 -9.68
C VAL A 24 -15.12 4.90 -11.09
N THR A 25 -14.83 6.19 -11.28
CA THR A 25 -14.27 6.77 -12.50
C THR A 25 -12.79 6.42 -12.63
N THR A 26 -12.51 5.23 -13.17
CA THR A 26 -11.34 4.91 -14.03
C THR A 26 -9.94 5.16 -13.47
N GLY A 27 -9.77 5.38 -12.17
CA GLY A 27 -8.46 5.65 -11.60
C GLY A 27 -8.31 5.12 -10.19
N ALA A 28 -7.67 3.96 -10.08
CA ALA A 28 -7.05 3.53 -8.84
C ALA A 28 -5.54 3.80 -8.88
N ALA A 29 -4.94 4.06 -7.74
CA ALA A 29 -3.51 4.27 -7.61
C ALA A 29 -2.97 3.59 -6.36
N ILE A 30 -1.77 3.05 -6.47
CA ILE A 30 -1.00 2.54 -5.33
C ILE A 30 0.00 3.61 -4.97
N ARG A 31 -0.03 4.11 -3.73
CA ARG A 31 0.95 5.07 -3.21
C ARG A 31 1.68 4.53 -2.00
N PHE A 32 2.94 4.93 -1.85
CA PHE A 32 3.68 4.73 -0.62
C PHE A 32 3.39 5.87 0.36
N ASP A 33 3.19 5.53 1.63
CA ASP A 33 3.06 6.50 2.70
C ASP A 33 4.42 7.13 3.05
N ASP A 34 4.49 8.46 3.01
CA ASP A 34 5.70 9.23 3.31
C ASP A 34 6.18 9.02 4.76
N ASP A 35 5.28 8.69 5.69
CA ASP A 35 5.61 8.34 7.08
C ASP A 35 6.14 6.90 7.23
N GLY A 36 6.25 6.16 6.13
CA GLY A 36 6.85 4.82 6.08
C GLY A 36 5.97 3.71 6.66
N GLN A 37 4.67 3.95 6.87
CA GLN A 37 3.74 2.96 7.44
C GLN A 37 3.50 1.78 6.47
N GLY A 38 3.52 2.05 5.16
CA GLY A 38 3.36 1.02 4.14
C GLY A 38 2.78 1.57 2.83
N LEU A 39 2.26 0.66 2.00
CA LEU A 39 1.53 1.00 0.78
C LEU A 39 0.06 1.22 1.11
N VAL A 40 -0.57 2.18 0.43
CA VAL A 40 -2.01 2.44 0.50
C VAL A 40 -2.62 2.39 -0.89
N GLY A 41 -3.81 1.81 -0.97
CA GLY A 41 -4.63 1.85 -2.18
C GLY A 41 -5.47 3.12 -2.18
N ILE A 42 -5.45 3.85 -3.28
CA ILE A 42 -6.25 5.07 -3.52
C ILE A 42 -7.18 4.80 -4.69
N VAL A 43 -8.39 5.30 -4.60
CA VAL A 43 -9.43 5.16 -5.62
C VAL A 43 -10.09 6.52 -5.85
N LEU A 44 -10.27 6.87 -7.12
CA LEU A 44 -10.98 8.07 -7.52
C LEU A 44 -12.47 7.77 -7.68
N VAL A 45 -13.28 8.45 -6.86
CA VAL A 45 -14.75 8.36 -6.91
C VAL A 45 -15.27 9.75 -7.23
N GLY A 46 -15.71 9.97 -8.47
CA GLY A 46 -16.02 11.30 -8.97
C GLY A 46 -14.80 12.23 -8.96
N SER A 47 -14.83 13.27 -8.12
CA SER A 47 -13.71 14.21 -7.94
C SER A 47 -12.95 14.01 -6.62
N ASP A 48 -13.32 12.98 -5.84
CA ASP A 48 -12.73 12.72 -4.54
C ASP A 48 -11.76 11.54 -4.59
N GLU A 49 -10.59 11.72 -3.97
CA GLU A 49 -9.65 10.63 -3.70
C GLU A 49 -10.01 9.97 -2.36
N LEU A 50 -10.35 8.68 -2.42
CA LEU A 50 -10.62 7.83 -1.27
C LEU A 50 -9.51 6.80 -1.12
N PHE A 51 -9.20 6.41 0.12
CA PHE A 51 -8.23 5.35 0.38
C PHE A 51 -8.91 4.07 0.83
N LEU A 52 -8.35 2.94 0.43
CA LEU A 52 -8.79 1.62 0.87
C LEU A 52 -8.58 1.51 2.37
N GLY A 53 -9.68 1.47 3.09
CA GLY A 53 -9.72 1.39 4.53
C GLY A 53 -9.61 -0.02 5.06
N THR A 54 -9.45 -0.14 6.37
CA THR A 54 -9.65 -1.40 7.09
C THR A 54 -11.11 -1.87 6.91
N ALA A 55 -11.44 -3.09 7.36
CA ALA A 55 -12.79 -3.63 7.22
C ALA A 55 -13.90 -2.71 7.78
N ARG A 56 -13.55 -1.82 8.74
CA ARG A 56 -14.48 -0.85 9.34
C ARG A 56 -14.57 0.49 8.60
N GLY A 57 -13.71 0.74 7.60
CA GLY A 57 -13.78 1.94 6.78
C GLY A 57 -13.49 3.26 7.49
N ASN A 58 -12.84 3.23 8.66
CA ASN A 58 -12.48 4.45 9.42
C ASN A 58 -11.01 4.84 9.29
N GLU A 59 -10.15 3.89 8.93
CA GLU A 59 -8.69 4.07 8.95
C GLU A 59 -8.08 3.49 7.67
N PRO A 60 -6.95 4.04 7.17
CA PRO A 60 -6.26 3.49 6.02
C PRO A 60 -5.75 2.09 6.29
N ARG A 61 -5.93 1.19 5.32
CA ARG A 61 -5.30 -0.12 5.36
C ARG A 61 -3.92 -0.04 4.74
N TYR A 62 -2.90 -0.14 5.58
CA TYR A 62 -1.51 -0.21 5.15
C TYR A 62 -1.13 -1.64 4.73
N PHE A 63 -0.53 -1.77 3.56
CA PHE A 63 -0.04 -3.02 2.99
C PHE A 63 1.49 -3.07 3.05
N THR A 64 2.03 -4.25 3.34
CA THR A 64 3.47 -4.50 3.42
C THR A 64 4.06 -5.04 2.12
N SER A 65 3.23 -5.28 1.11
CA SER A 65 3.59 -5.80 -0.21
C SER A 65 2.66 -5.22 -1.28
N ILE A 66 3.20 -5.01 -2.49
CA ILE A 66 2.40 -4.58 -3.65
C ILE A 66 1.37 -5.66 -3.99
N ASP A 67 1.80 -6.93 -3.98
CA ASP A 67 0.96 -8.09 -4.31
C ASP A 67 -0.30 -8.17 -3.43
N GLY A 68 -0.15 -7.97 -2.12
CA GLY A 68 -1.27 -8.00 -1.18
C GLY A 68 -2.25 -6.84 -1.40
N LEU A 69 -1.77 -5.69 -1.87
CA LEU A 69 -2.62 -4.56 -2.22
C LEU A 69 -3.34 -4.79 -3.54
N VAL A 70 -2.63 -5.31 -4.55
CA VAL A 70 -3.21 -5.68 -5.86
C VAL A 70 -4.31 -6.72 -5.68
N SER A 71 -4.08 -7.75 -4.87
CA SER A 71 -5.11 -8.75 -4.54
C SER A 71 -6.34 -8.10 -3.90
N ALA A 72 -6.15 -7.16 -2.99
CA ALA A 72 -7.27 -6.45 -2.35
C ALA A 72 -8.04 -5.56 -3.33
N PHE A 73 -7.37 -4.93 -4.30
CA PHE A 73 -8.03 -4.20 -5.38
C PHE A 73 -8.83 -5.12 -6.31
N GLN A 74 -8.27 -6.26 -6.69
CA GLN A 74 -8.96 -7.26 -7.51
C GLN A 74 -10.20 -7.83 -6.80
N ASP A 75 -10.11 -8.08 -5.50
CA ASP A 75 -11.28 -8.48 -4.67
C ASP A 75 -12.40 -7.43 -4.67
N CYS A 76 -12.05 -6.15 -4.85
CA CYS A 76 -13.01 -5.05 -4.97
C CYS A 76 -13.48 -4.81 -6.42
N GLY A 77 -12.98 -5.57 -7.41
CA GLY A 77 -13.31 -5.42 -8.83
C GLY A 77 -12.42 -4.45 -9.61
N ILE A 78 -11.37 -3.90 -8.99
CA ILE A 78 -10.44 -2.95 -9.62
C ILE A 78 -9.32 -3.72 -10.31
N ASN A 79 -9.30 -3.66 -11.64
CA ASN A 79 -8.29 -4.34 -12.47
C ASN A 79 -7.30 -3.39 -13.13
N ASP A 80 -7.63 -2.10 -13.23
CA ASP A 80 -6.77 -1.06 -13.79
C ASP A 80 -6.36 -0.06 -12.70
N PHE A 81 -5.05 0.10 -12.50
CA PHE A 81 -4.50 1.00 -11.49
C PHE A 81 -3.11 1.49 -11.86
N LYS A 82 -2.78 2.71 -11.42
CA LYS A 82 -1.43 3.28 -11.53
C LYS A 82 -0.58 2.88 -10.33
N LEU A 83 0.64 2.43 -10.57
CA LEU A 83 1.61 2.14 -9.53
C LEU A 83 2.56 3.34 -9.33
N ASP A 84 2.43 4.01 -8.19
CA ASP A 84 3.36 5.07 -7.75
C ASP A 84 3.98 4.70 -6.40
N ALA A 85 4.84 3.67 -6.43
CA ALA A 85 5.53 3.15 -5.25
C ALA A 85 6.99 3.67 -5.14
N ARG A 86 7.26 4.88 -5.62
CA ARG A 86 8.62 5.46 -5.55
C ARG A 86 9.08 5.54 -4.09
N GLY A 87 10.21 4.92 -3.78
CA GLY A 87 10.78 4.87 -2.43
C GLY A 87 10.32 3.70 -1.56
N PHE A 88 9.35 2.88 -2.01
CA PHE A 88 8.92 1.70 -1.27
C PHE A 88 10.00 0.61 -1.27
N VAL A 89 10.39 0.16 -0.08
CA VAL A 89 11.24 -1.02 0.11
C VAL A 89 10.46 -2.06 0.91
N SER A 90 10.14 -3.19 0.28
CA SER A 90 9.43 -4.30 0.94
C SER A 90 10.15 -4.70 2.23
N ARG A 91 9.41 -4.92 3.33
CA ARG A 91 9.99 -5.28 4.64
C ARG A 91 10.89 -6.53 4.57
N GLY A 92 10.63 -7.45 3.65
CA GLY A 92 11.50 -8.61 3.37
C GLY A 92 12.92 -8.24 2.95
N LYS A 93 13.11 -7.14 2.21
CA LYS A 93 14.45 -6.60 1.89
C LYS A 93 15.04 -5.78 3.04
N GLN A 94 14.25 -5.06 3.84
CA GLN A 94 14.76 -4.37 5.03
C GLN A 94 15.32 -5.34 6.08
N ALA A 95 14.68 -6.50 6.27
CA ALA A 95 15.18 -7.54 7.18
C ALA A 95 16.51 -8.16 6.71
N SER A 96 16.69 -8.32 5.39
CA SER A 96 17.94 -8.82 4.80
C SER A 96 19.05 -7.77 4.82
N ALA A 97 18.72 -6.49 4.59
CA ALA A 97 19.67 -5.37 4.71
C ALA A 97 20.18 -5.16 6.14
N ARG A 98 19.34 -5.39 7.18
CA ARG A 98 19.77 -5.33 8.59
C ARG A 98 20.57 -6.55 9.05
N ARG A 99 20.47 -7.68 8.35
CA ARG A 99 21.21 -8.92 8.69
C ARG A 99 22.49 -9.14 7.86
N GLY A 100 22.74 -8.32 6.84
CA GLY A 100 23.84 -8.49 5.90
C GLY A 100 25.21 -7.91 6.27
N PHE A 101 25.36 -7.22 7.41
CA PHE A 101 26.64 -6.59 7.82
C PHE A 101 27.05 -6.92 9.27
N GLY A 102 26.80 -8.15 9.73
CA GLY A 102 27.03 -8.52 11.13
C GLY A 102 27.83 -9.80 11.38
N ARG A 103 28.33 -10.50 10.35
CA ARG A 103 29.09 -11.75 10.56
C ARG A 103 29.98 -12.05 9.36
N SER A 104 31.20 -11.53 9.38
CA SER A 104 32.33 -12.18 8.71
C SER A 104 33.63 -11.81 9.44
N ALA A 105 34.13 -12.82 10.15
CA ALA A 105 35.54 -13.07 10.47
C ALA A 105 36.27 -12.10 11.42
N GLN A 106 35.95 -12.15 12.71
CA GLN A 106 37.00 -12.12 13.75
C GLN A 106 37.39 -13.57 14.07
N GLY A 107 38.13 -14.20 13.15
CA GLY A 107 38.75 -15.51 13.33
C GLY A 107 40.25 -15.30 13.41
N LYS A 108 40.74 -15.01 14.62
CA LYS A 108 42.15 -14.87 14.96
C LYS A 108 42.80 -16.27 14.85
N LEU A 109 43.46 -16.57 13.73
CA LEU A 109 44.42 -17.68 13.66
C LEU A 109 45.76 -17.13 14.15
N GLY A 110 46.08 -17.43 15.40
CA GLY A 110 47.43 -17.27 15.94
C GLY A 110 48.34 -18.35 15.40
N VAL A 111 49.55 -17.92 15.02
CA VAL A 111 50.75 -18.72 14.72
C VAL A 111 51.12 -19.60 15.91
#